data_AF-A0A8J2PSI2-F1
#
_entry.id   AF-A0A8J2PSI2-F1
#
_cell.length_a   1.000
_cell.length_b   1.000
_cell.length_c   1.000
_cell.angle_alpha   90.00
_cell.angle_beta   90.00
_cell.angle_gamma   90.00
#
_symmetry.space_group_name_H-M   'P 1'
#
loop_
_entity.id
_entity.type
_entity.pdbx_description
1 polymer ?
#
loop_
_entity_poly.entity_id
_entity_poly.type
_entity_poly.pdbx_seq_one_letter_code
_entity_poly.pdbx_strand_id
1 'polypeptide(L)'
;MNDNRPQYFSIHSTHTVPQEACLIKGYHFVPTKTNPKMASKDPYMDAFIRALGAVGHPPQPEYKGIPEDMKSLMPIFITTKIAKDKVEERNPTAALAADILSFLRADNIPLHLIHCYFPHKTESEMHDAMILLDKYALLQYNKTKKIITAHRSVQEVLLESLKFHRRILLTFTYFIRLSMIILKQEVAHPDFRNFVYQILKSTEYMTAITNEEDHTKFKIMLADLILDDDCLEWTAGRLLKEAYDETKKRHGQCHSEALLLRVRMAHLKTNKKEYEEAKGILEEVLTKQIGKFGEDNRDVYKTQVTMGRLFAKEGLFDEGIDLLKEVLEKQLKVFGKKDRDSVRTKKIIEDLVADKEWQDQYEKEQEEAELEKGMRELMTEKEKDDAADAGAEGKEK
;
A
#
# COMPACT_ATOMS: atom_id res chain seq x y z
N MET A 1 -16.01 7.24 -40.77
CA MET A 1 -15.88 5.84 -40.30
C MET A 1 -15.31 5.89 -38.90
N ASN A 2 -16.12 5.46 -37.94
CA ASN A 2 -15.83 5.41 -36.51
C ASN A 2 -14.58 4.59 -36.22
N ASP A 3 -13.78 5.06 -35.25
CA ASP A 3 -13.26 4.16 -34.23
C ASP A 3 -13.20 4.91 -32.89
N ASN A 4 -14.35 4.89 -32.20
CA ASN A 4 -14.53 5.35 -30.83
C ASN A 4 -13.84 4.37 -29.88
N ARG A 5 -12.75 4.78 -29.23
CA ARG A 5 -12.29 4.18 -27.97
C ARG A 5 -12.17 5.27 -26.91
N PRO A 6 -12.79 5.12 -25.73
CA PRO A 6 -12.66 6.08 -24.64
C PRO A 6 -11.22 6.07 -24.12
N GLN A 7 -10.58 7.25 -24.13
CA GLN A 7 -9.24 7.45 -23.57
C GLN A 7 -9.33 7.34 -22.04
N TYR A 8 -8.45 6.50 -21.48
CA TYR A 8 -8.35 6.22 -20.06
C TYR A 8 -7.94 7.47 -19.27
N PHE A 9 -8.65 7.74 -18.17
CA PHE A 9 -8.19 8.62 -17.10
C PHE A 9 -6.90 8.04 -16.51
N SER A 10 -5.76 8.63 -16.86
CA SER A 10 -4.50 8.43 -16.16
C SER A 10 -4.33 9.57 -15.18
N ILE A 11 -4.37 9.28 -13.89
CA ILE A 11 -4.05 10.24 -12.83
C ILE A 11 -2.52 10.45 -12.89
N HIS A 12 -2.08 11.44 -13.65
CA HIS A 12 -0.70 11.91 -13.66
C HIS A 12 -0.52 12.93 -12.54
N SER A 13 0.09 12.48 -11.43
CA SER A 13 0.63 13.36 -10.41
C SER A 13 1.92 14.00 -10.93
N THR A 14 1.81 15.11 -11.66
CA THR A 14 2.94 15.96 -12.05
C THR A 14 3.05 17.15 -11.11
N HIS A 15 3.76 16.98 -9.99
CA HIS A 15 4.48 18.10 -9.39
C HIS A 15 5.89 18.14 -9.98
N THR A 16 6.11 19.11 -10.86
CA THR A 16 7.42 19.58 -11.29
C THR A 16 8.16 20.18 -10.09
N VAL A 17 8.99 19.35 -9.46
CA VAL A 17 10.06 19.78 -8.54
C VAL A 17 11.26 20.26 -9.40
N PRO A 18 12.02 21.30 -9.00
CA PRO A 18 12.94 22.03 -9.89
C PRO A 18 13.96 21.14 -10.63
N GLN A 19 14.24 21.50 -11.88
CA GLN A 19 15.12 20.86 -12.86
C GLN A 19 16.63 20.82 -12.51
N GLU A 20 17.00 20.67 -11.24
CA GLU A 20 18.39 20.44 -10.82
C GLU A 20 18.53 19.16 -9.98
N ALA A 21 18.11 18.01 -10.51
CA ALA A 21 18.52 16.72 -9.93
C ALA A 21 18.42 15.51 -10.87
N CYS A 22 18.06 15.68 -12.15
CA CYS A 22 17.95 14.56 -13.08
C CYS A 22 19.22 14.46 -13.95
N LEU A 23 20.32 13.98 -13.36
CA LEU A 23 21.40 13.33 -14.11
C LEU A 23 21.97 12.15 -13.32
N ILE A 24 21.73 10.98 -13.91
CA ILE A 24 22.12 9.63 -13.52
C ILE A 24 23.65 9.49 -13.40
N LYS A 25 24.15 8.93 -12.29
CA LYS A 25 25.21 7.89 -12.22
C LYS A 25 25.63 7.60 -10.77
N GLY A 26 25.52 6.33 -10.38
CA GLY A 26 26.19 5.79 -9.19
C GLY A 26 25.30 5.70 -7.97
N TYR A 27 25.04 4.47 -7.56
CA TYR A 27 24.61 4.14 -6.19
C TYR A 27 25.64 4.71 -5.22
N HIS A 28 25.32 5.84 -4.60
CA HIS A 28 25.86 6.24 -3.32
C HIS A 28 24.68 6.66 -2.45
N PHE A 29 24.19 5.70 -1.66
CA PHE A 29 23.59 6.03 -0.38
C PHE A 29 24.68 6.79 0.37
N VAL A 30 24.65 8.13 0.35
CA VAL A 30 25.55 8.94 1.16
C VAL A 30 25.11 8.65 2.59
N PRO A 31 25.90 7.91 3.38
CA PRO A 31 25.63 7.86 4.81
C PRO A 31 25.86 9.29 5.26
N THR A 32 24.83 9.97 5.75
CA THR A 32 25.04 11.25 6.40
C THR A 32 26.04 10.99 7.52
N LYS A 33 27.28 11.41 7.26
CA LYS A 33 28.38 11.38 8.21
C LYS A 33 27.85 11.98 9.50
N THR A 34 27.82 11.15 10.53
CA THR A 34 28.01 11.55 11.93
C THR A 34 27.65 13.00 12.21
N ASN A 35 26.37 13.31 12.29
CA ASN A 35 25.93 14.49 13.01
C ASN A 35 25.03 14.01 14.14
N PRO A 36 25.51 13.95 15.40
CA PRO A 36 24.75 13.46 16.55
C PRO A 36 23.49 14.28 16.89
N LYS A 37 23.12 15.26 16.05
CA LYS A 37 22.00 16.18 16.24
C LYS A 37 20.83 15.97 15.25
N MET A 38 20.92 15.01 14.33
CA MET A 38 19.77 14.50 13.56
C MET A 38 19.46 13.06 13.98
N ALA A 39 19.26 12.84 15.28
CA ALA A 39 18.37 11.76 15.70
C ALA A 39 17.00 12.09 15.08
N SER A 40 16.46 11.16 14.29
CA SER A 40 15.08 11.30 13.82
C SER A 40 14.21 11.53 15.06
N LYS A 41 13.46 12.62 15.10
CA LYS A 41 12.41 12.85 16.11
C LYS A 41 11.21 11.92 15.86
N ASP A 42 11.46 10.71 15.36
CA ASP A 42 10.47 9.68 15.21
C ASP A 42 10.59 8.74 16.42
N PRO A 43 9.76 8.93 17.47
CA PRO A 43 9.78 8.09 18.65
C PRO A 43 9.56 6.60 18.33
N TYR A 44 9.04 6.26 17.14
CA TYR A 44 8.88 4.88 16.69
C TYR A 44 10.21 4.25 16.23
N MET A 45 11.12 5.00 15.60
CA MET A 45 12.43 4.48 15.19
C MET A 45 13.36 4.27 16.38
N ASP A 46 13.33 5.18 17.36
CA ASP A 46 14.07 5.00 18.62
C ASP A 46 13.45 3.90 19.49
N ALA A 47 12.13 3.73 19.47
CA ALA A 47 11.47 2.59 20.11
C ALA A 47 11.79 1.27 19.39
N PHE A 48 11.95 1.29 18.06
CA PHE A 48 12.31 0.15 17.22
C PHE A 48 13.77 -0.29 17.45
N ILE A 49 14.73 0.64 17.50
CA ILE A 49 16.13 0.32 17.83
C ILE A 49 16.25 -0.17 19.27
N ARG A 50 15.45 0.38 20.20
CA ARG A 50 15.39 -0.13 21.58
C ARG A 50 14.71 -1.50 21.65
N ALA A 51 13.68 -1.76 20.85
CA ALA A 51 13.00 -3.05 20.78
C ALA A 51 13.88 -4.12 20.11
N LEU A 52 14.66 -3.77 19.08
CA LEU A 52 15.67 -4.62 18.43
C LEU A 52 16.91 -4.83 19.30
N GLY A 53 17.38 -3.79 19.99
CA GLY A 53 18.52 -3.86 20.92
C GLY A 53 18.21 -4.60 22.22
N ALA A 54 16.93 -4.65 22.60
CA ALA A 54 16.41 -5.50 23.68
C ALA A 54 16.07 -6.93 23.21
N VAL A 55 16.31 -7.28 21.93
CA VAL A 55 16.28 -8.67 21.44
C VAL A 55 17.50 -9.39 22.00
N GLY A 56 17.44 -9.73 23.29
CA GLY A 56 18.17 -10.87 23.79
C GLY A 56 17.75 -12.12 23.00
N HIS A 57 18.68 -13.08 22.90
CA HIS A 57 18.51 -14.35 22.21
C HIS A 57 17.07 -14.88 22.31
N PRO A 58 16.45 -15.34 21.21
CA PRO A 58 15.19 -16.06 21.29
C PRO A 58 15.35 -17.23 22.28
N PRO A 59 14.40 -17.44 23.21
CA PRO A 59 14.49 -18.58 24.12
C PRO A 59 14.56 -19.87 23.30
N GLN A 60 15.44 -20.79 23.70
CA GLN A 60 15.58 -22.07 23.01
C GLN A 60 14.22 -22.81 23.00
N PRO A 61 13.81 -23.37 21.85
CA PRO A 61 12.51 -24.02 21.75
C PRO A 61 12.43 -25.28 22.61
N GLU A 62 11.48 -25.31 23.56
CA GLU A 62 11.02 -26.55 24.19
C GLU A 62 10.08 -27.29 23.23
N TYR A 63 10.56 -28.40 22.66
CA TYR A 63 9.85 -29.17 21.63
C TYR A 63 8.77 -30.09 22.21
N LYS A 64 7.54 -29.98 21.70
CA LYS A 64 6.49 -31.01 21.81
C LYS A 64 6.23 -31.66 20.44
N GLY A 65 7.04 -32.66 20.07
CA GLY A 65 6.76 -33.63 19.01
C GLY A 65 6.81 -33.12 17.55
N ILE A 66 6.96 -34.06 16.62
CA ILE A 66 7.06 -33.84 15.16
C ILE A 66 5.65 -33.95 14.54
N PRO A 67 5.21 -33.02 13.67
CA PRO A 67 3.96 -33.13 12.92
C PRO A 67 3.95 -34.36 11.97
N GLU A 68 2.85 -35.14 11.94
CA GLU A 68 2.79 -36.39 11.15
C GLU A 68 2.88 -36.20 9.64
N ASP A 69 2.49 -35.04 9.13
CA ASP A 69 2.50 -34.61 7.73
C ASP A 69 3.91 -34.33 7.18
N MET A 70 4.90 -34.13 8.06
CA MET A 70 6.30 -33.84 7.68
C MET A 70 7.20 -35.09 7.58
N LYS A 71 6.67 -36.31 7.80
CA LYS A 71 7.47 -37.56 7.78
C LYS A 71 8.19 -37.80 6.44
N SER A 72 7.61 -37.37 5.31
CA SER A 72 8.22 -37.49 3.96
C SER A 72 9.34 -36.48 3.69
N LEU A 73 9.37 -35.37 4.42
CA LEU A 73 10.37 -34.30 4.32
C LEU A 73 11.45 -34.40 5.40
N MET A 74 11.44 -35.46 6.22
CA MET A 74 12.31 -35.61 7.39
C MET A 74 13.81 -35.30 7.14
N PRO A 75 14.43 -35.78 6.03
CA PRO A 75 15.82 -35.44 5.75
C PRO A 75 16.02 -33.93 5.49
N ILE A 76 15.13 -33.34 4.69
CA ILE A 76 15.15 -31.90 4.34
C ILE A 76 14.89 -31.06 5.59
N PHE A 77 13.97 -31.49 6.45
CA PHE A 77 13.64 -30.83 7.71
C PHE A 77 14.87 -30.73 8.61
N ILE A 78 15.55 -31.87 8.85
CA ILE A 78 16.73 -31.94 9.71
C ILE A 78 17.87 -31.10 9.11
N THR A 79 18.17 -31.25 7.82
CA THR A 79 19.28 -30.53 7.18
C THR A 79 19.04 -29.03 7.15
N THR A 80 17.82 -28.59 6.85
CA THR A 80 17.44 -27.17 6.80
C THR A 80 17.53 -26.54 8.19
N LYS A 81 17.08 -27.25 9.23
CA LYS A 81 17.16 -26.75 10.60
C LYS A 81 18.61 -26.60 11.05
N ILE A 82 19.45 -27.62 10.85
CA ILE A 82 20.89 -27.55 11.19
C ILE A 82 21.57 -26.42 10.41
N ALA A 83 21.21 -26.24 9.14
CA ALA A 83 21.73 -25.16 8.32
C ALA A 83 21.31 -23.79 8.88
N LYS A 84 20.04 -23.61 9.25
CA LYS A 84 19.53 -22.38 9.87
C LYS A 84 20.23 -22.08 11.20
N ASP A 85 20.34 -23.05 12.10
CA ASP A 85 20.98 -22.87 13.41
C ASP A 85 22.45 -22.39 13.23
N LYS A 86 23.18 -23.01 12.29
CA LYS A 86 24.56 -22.59 11.95
C LYS A 86 24.66 -21.21 11.31
N VAL A 87 23.64 -20.80 10.53
CA VAL A 87 23.58 -19.45 9.96
C VAL A 87 23.28 -18.44 11.07
N GLU A 88 22.38 -18.75 11.99
CA GLU A 88 22.01 -17.88 13.11
C GLU A 88 23.21 -17.61 14.03
N GLU A 89 24.01 -18.63 14.34
CA GLU A 89 25.25 -18.49 15.12
C GLU A 89 26.27 -17.55 14.46
N ARG A 90 26.32 -17.52 13.13
CA ARG A 90 27.30 -16.74 12.36
C ARG A 90 26.82 -15.33 12.02
N ASN A 91 25.54 -15.22 11.66
CA ASN A 91 24.92 -13.99 11.23
C ASN A 91 23.41 -14.03 11.53
N PRO A 92 23.00 -13.50 12.70
CA PRO A 92 21.58 -13.43 13.08
C PRO A 92 20.72 -12.66 12.09
N THR A 93 21.28 -11.65 11.39
CA THR A 93 20.57 -10.89 10.36
C THR A 93 20.24 -11.78 9.15
N ALA A 94 21.14 -12.67 8.76
CA ALA A 94 20.90 -13.62 7.67
C ALA A 94 19.80 -14.62 8.04
N ALA A 95 19.82 -15.17 9.26
CA ALA A 95 18.77 -16.07 9.73
C ALA A 95 17.40 -15.38 9.77
N LEU A 96 17.33 -14.15 10.29
CA LEU A 96 16.09 -13.37 10.29
C LEU A 96 15.60 -13.03 8.88
N ALA A 97 16.51 -12.71 7.95
CA ALA A 97 16.16 -12.49 6.56
C ALA A 97 15.57 -13.76 5.93
N ALA A 98 16.14 -14.94 6.20
CA ALA A 98 15.58 -16.20 5.74
C ALA A 98 14.16 -16.45 6.26
N ASP A 99 13.90 -16.13 7.53
CA ASP A 99 12.58 -16.27 8.13
C ASP A 99 11.56 -15.33 7.49
N ILE A 100 11.90 -14.05 7.29
CA ILE A 100 11.01 -13.09 6.62
C ILE A 100 10.73 -13.52 5.17
N LEU A 101 11.76 -13.96 4.45
CA LEU A 101 11.65 -14.40 3.06
C LEU A 101 10.86 -15.70 2.90
N SER A 102 10.78 -16.53 3.95
CA SER A 102 9.99 -17.77 3.92
C SER A 102 8.49 -17.51 3.74
N PHE A 103 8.00 -16.33 4.14
CA PHE A 103 6.60 -15.94 3.96
C PHE A 103 6.28 -15.39 2.55
N LEU A 104 7.29 -15.01 1.77
CA LEU A 104 7.09 -14.51 0.40
C LEU A 104 7.00 -15.67 -0.60
N ARG A 105 6.55 -15.39 -1.83
CA ARG A 105 6.63 -16.38 -2.91
C ARG A 105 8.08 -16.81 -3.11
N ALA A 106 8.24 -18.09 -3.41
CA ALA A 106 9.53 -18.75 -3.60
C ALA A 106 10.40 -18.13 -4.71
N ASP A 107 9.83 -17.43 -5.69
CA ASP A 107 10.56 -17.04 -6.89
C ASP A 107 10.59 -15.53 -7.10
N ASN A 108 11.78 -15.04 -7.51
CA ASN A 108 12.00 -13.68 -7.97
C ASN A 108 11.77 -12.59 -6.92
N ILE A 109 12.32 -12.75 -5.72
CA ILE A 109 12.28 -11.71 -4.68
C ILE A 109 13.45 -10.72 -4.90
N PRO A 110 13.20 -9.44 -5.22
CA PRO A 110 14.27 -8.47 -5.35
C PRO A 110 14.99 -8.18 -4.01
N LEU A 111 16.32 -8.10 -4.03
CA LEU A 111 17.13 -7.82 -2.83
C LEU A 111 16.81 -6.47 -2.17
N HIS A 112 16.48 -5.45 -2.98
CA HIS A 112 16.22 -4.10 -2.47
C HIS A 112 15.02 -4.08 -1.49
N LEU A 113 14.06 -5.01 -1.65
CA LEU A 113 12.94 -5.15 -0.72
C LEU A 113 13.41 -5.49 0.69
N ILE A 114 14.43 -6.34 0.82
CA ILE A 114 14.96 -6.75 2.12
C ILE A 114 15.74 -5.61 2.76
N HIS A 115 16.46 -4.83 1.96
CA HIS A 115 17.19 -3.66 2.44
C HIS A 115 16.27 -2.64 3.12
N CYS A 116 15.01 -2.54 2.68
CA CYS A 116 13.99 -1.71 3.33
C CYS A 116 13.73 -2.11 4.79
N TYR A 117 13.92 -3.38 5.13
CA TYR A 117 13.75 -3.89 6.50
C TYR A 117 14.96 -3.68 7.40
N PHE A 118 16.15 -3.65 6.79
CA PHE A 118 17.42 -3.48 7.49
C PHE A 118 18.08 -2.16 7.08
N PRO A 119 17.46 -0.99 7.36
CA PRO A 119 17.99 0.31 6.91
C PRO A 119 19.35 0.65 7.54
N HIS A 120 19.69 0.00 8.65
CA HIS A 120 20.98 0.15 9.33
C HIS A 120 22.09 -0.73 8.75
N LYS A 121 21.73 -1.66 7.84
CA LYS A 121 22.69 -2.52 7.17
C LYS A 121 23.07 -1.92 5.84
N THR A 122 24.36 -1.97 5.54
CA THR A 122 24.88 -1.57 4.23
C THR A 122 24.50 -2.60 3.18
N GLU A 123 24.47 -2.18 1.91
CA GLU A 123 24.22 -3.09 0.79
C GLU A 123 25.22 -4.26 0.78
N SER A 124 26.48 -4.00 1.17
CA SER A 124 27.51 -5.04 1.31
C SER A 124 27.17 -6.07 2.39
N GLU A 125 26.76 -5.63 3.58
CA GLU A 125 26.38 -6.55 4.66
C GLU A 125 25.17 -7.41 4.28
N MET A 126 24.21 -6.84 3.54
CA MET A 126 23.07 -7.59 3.02
C MET A 126 23.50 -8.61 1.95
N HIS A 127 24.45 -8.23 1.09
CA HIS A 127 25.03 -9.15 0.11
C HIS A 127 25.74 -10.33 0.78
N ASP A 128 26.53 -10.06 1.82
CA ASP A 128 27.23 -11.09 2.60
C ASP A 128 26.24 -12.02 3.32
N ALA A 129 25.16 -11.47 3.87
CA ALA A 129 24.07 -12.26 4.44
C ALA A 129 23.41 -13.18 3.40
N MET A 130 23.13 -12.69 2.18
CA MET A 130 22.55 -13.50 1.11
C MET A 130 23.51 -14.57 0.59
N ILE A 131 24.81 -14.25 0.47
CA ILE A 131 25.85 -15.23 0.12
C ILE A 131 25.92 -16.35 1.17
N LEU A 132 25.79 -16.00 2.45
CA LEU A 132 25.79 -17.00 3.52
C LEU A 132 24.59 -17.93 3.39
N LEU A 133 23.40 -17.40 3.12
CA LEU A 133 22.19 -18.20 2.91
C LEU A 133 22.28 -19.14 1.70
N ASP A 134 22.87 -18.66 0.61
CA ASP A 134 23.16 -19.44 -0.60
C ASP A 134 24.16 -20.57 -0.34
N LYS A 135 25.23 -20.28 0.42
CA LYS A 135 26.22 -21.28 0.84
C LYS A 135 25.61 -22.42 1.65
N TYR A 136 24.60 -22.15 2.47
CA TYR A 136 23.90 -23.14 3.28
C TYR A 136 22.68 -23.75 2.57
N ALA A 137 22.48 -23.44 1.28
CA ALA A 137 21.36 -23.91 0.46
C ALA A 137 19.97 -23.61 1.08
N LEU A 138 19.88 -22.55 1.90
CA LEU A 138 18.61 -22.10 2.46
C LEU A 138 17.83 -21.29 1.42
N LEU A 139 18.53 -20.45 0.65
CA LEU A 139 17.98 -19.58 -0.39
C LEU A 139 19.01 -19.42 -1.51
N GLN A 140 18.58 -19.47 -2.76
CA GLN A 140 19.43 -19.20 -3.91
C GLN A 140 19.51 -17.70 -4.15
N TYR A 141 20.74 -17.16 -4.25
CA TYR A 141 20.96 -15.74 -4.49
C TYR A 141 21.67 -15.48 -5.82
N ASN A 142 20.96 -14.85 -6.76
CA ASN A 142 21.53 -14.41 -8.02
C ASN A 142 22.18 -13.03 -7.87
N LYS A 143 23.50 -13.00 -7.75
CA LYS A 143 24.30 -11.77 -7.59
C LYS A 143 24.11 -10.77 -8.73
N THR A 144 24.07 -11.24 -9.98
CA THR A 144 23.99 -10.38 -11.17
C THR A 144 22.65 -9.68 -11.27
N LYS A 145 21.56 -10.41 -11.01
CA LYS A 145 20.21 -9.87 -11.07
C LYS A 145 19.74 -9.27 -9.75
N LYS A 146 20.48 -9.47 -8.65
CA LYS A 146 20.08 -9.12 -7.28
C LYS A 146 18.72 -9.71 -6.90
N ILE A 147 18.47 -10.95 -7.31
CA ILE A 147 17.22 -11.68 -7.09
C ILE A 147 17.47 -12.86 -6.16
N ILE A 148 16.49 -13.16 -5.31
CA ILE A 148 16.50 -14.28 -4.37
C ILE A 148 15.37 -15.24 -4.73
N THR A 149 15.71 -16.54 -4.69
CA THR A 149 14.78 -17.64 -4.93
C THR A 149 14.90 -18.64 -3.79
N ALA A 150 13.79 -19.01 -3.17
CA ALA A 150 13.71 -20.03 -2.14
C ALA A 150 13.19 -21.33 -2.74
N HIS A 151 13.74 -22.48 -2.34
CA HIS A 151 13.09 -23.74 -2.68
C HIS A 151 11.85 -23.94 -1.80
N ARG A 152 10.71 -24.34 -2.38
CA ARG A 152 9.44 -24.46 -1.68
C ARG A 152 9.50 -25.35 -0.42
N SER A 153 10.18 -26.49 -0.51
CA SER A 153 10.32 -27.39 0.66
C SER A 153 11.16 -26.77 1.78
N VAL A 154 12.12 -25.91 1.46
CA VAL A 154 12.92 -25.20 2.46
C VAL A 154 12.07 -24.13 3.14
N GLN A 155 11.25 -23.38 2.39
CA GLN A 155 10.29 -22.44 2.97
C GLN A 155 9.29 -23.13 3.90
N GLU A 156 8.71 -24.26 3.50
CA GLU A 156 7.75 -25.01 4.32
C GLU A 156 8.38 -25.45 5.65
N VAL A 157 9.64 -25.93 5.63
CA VAL A 157 10.38 -26.28 6.85
C VAL A 157 10.67 -25.06 7.71
N LEU A 158 11.10 -23.95 7.12
CA LEU A 158 11.36 -22.71 7.86
C LEU A 158 10.08 -22.21 8.53
N LEU A 159 8.97 -22.17 7.80
CA LEU A 159 7.65 -21.78 8.30
C LEU A 159 7.16 -22.69 9.43
N GLU A 160 7.40 -24.00 9.34
CA GLU A 160 7.08 -24.95 10.42
C GLU A 160 7.77 -24.57 11.73
N SER A 161 9.04 -24.19 11.66
CA SER A 161 9.81 -23.75 12.83
C SER A 161 9.27 -22.46 13.47
N LEU A 162 8.48 -21.69 12.71
CA LEU A 162 7.94 -20.39 13.11
C LEU A 162 6.52 -20.47 13.70
N LYS A 163 5.86 -21.64 13.70
CA LYS A 163 4.46 -21.80 14.14
C LYS A 163 4.16 -21.27 15.56
N PHE A 164 5.15 -21.21 16.43
CA PHE A 164 5.00 -20.72 17.81
C PHE A 164 5.62 -19.34 18.07
N HIS A 165 6.16 -18.69 17.03
CA HIS A 165 6.93 -17.46 17.18
C HIS A 165 6.07 -16.21 16.96
N ARG A 166 5.25 -15.87 17.97
CA ARG A 166 4.64 -14.54 18.22
C ARG A 166 5.27 -13.36 17.46
N ARG A 167 6.57 -13.23 17.73
CA ARG A 167 7.42 -12.11 17.37
C ARG A 167 7.73 -12.03 15.88
N ILE A 168 7.93 -13.17 15.19
CA ILE A 168 8.29 -13.16 13.77
C ILE A 168 7.13 -12.67 12.90
N LEU A 169 5.89 -12.95 13.30
CA LEU A 169 4.69 -12.49 12.61
C LEU A 169 4.55 -10.96 12.72
N LEU A 170 4.84 -10.39 13.89
CA LEU A 170 4.88 -8.95 14.08
C LEU A 170 5.98 -8.30 13.21
N THR A 171 7.18 -8.88 13.22
CA THR A 171 8.29 -8.50 12.34
C THR A 171 7.88 -8.52 10.86
N PHE A 172 7.23 -9.59 10.41
CA PHE A 172 6.79 -9.74 9.02
C PHE A 172 5.68 -8.75 8.62
N THR A 173 4.68 -8.55 9.49
CA THR A 173 3.64 -7.54 9.23
C THR A 173 4.20 -6.12 9.18
N TYR A 174 5.20 -5.82 10.01
CA TYR A 174 5.90 -4.54 9.96
C TYR A 174 6.75 -4.39 8.70
N PHE A 175 7.45 -5.45 8.28
CA PHE A 175 8.16 -5.52 7.01
C PHE A 175 7.26 -5.15 5.84
N ILE A 176 6.08 -5.77 5.74
CA ILE A 176 5.14 -5.46 4.66
C ILE A 176 4.75 -3.99 4.68
N ARG A 177 4.40 -3.43 5.86
CA ARG A 177 3.97 -2.03 5.97
C ARG A 177 5.07 -1.06 5.57
N LEU A 178 6.30 -1.25 6.03
CA LEU A 178 7.43 -0.38 5.67
C LEU A 178 7.75 -0.47 4.17
N SER A 179 7.87 -1.69 3.64
CA SER A 179 8.16 -1.91 2.23
C SER A 179 7.11 -1.24 1.34
N MET A 180 5.83 -1.32 1.71
CA MET A 180 4.76 -0.64 0.99
C MET A 180 4.84 0.89 1.06
N ILE A 181 5.19 1.46 2.21
CA ILE A 181 5.36 2.92 2.34
C ILE A 181 6.48 3.41 1.43
N ILE A 182 7.63 2.70 1.44
CA ILE A 182 8.79 3.06 0.64
C ILE A 182 8.47 2.92 -0.85
N LEU A 183 7.94 1.76 -1.27
CA LEU A 183 7.62 1.49 -2.67
C LEU A 183 6.50 2.38 -3.23
N LYS A 184 5.59 2.90 -2.39
CA LYS A 184 4.52 3.82 -2.81
C LYS A 184 5.01 5.27 -2.95
N GLN A 185 6.05 5.66 -2.22
CA GLN A 185 6.68 6.99 -2.35
C GLN A 185 7.51 7.11 -3.63
N GLU A 186 8.08 6.01 -4.10
CA GLU A 186 8.75 5.94 -5.39
C GLU A 186 7.70 5.78 -6.49
N VAL A 187 7.35 6.90 -7.13
CA VAL A 187 6.38 7.02 -8.25
C VAL A 187 6.39 5.76 -9.13
N ALA A 188 5.32 4.97 -9.01
CA ALA A 188 5.07 3.76 -9.81
C ALA A 188 6.29 2.82 -9.95
N HIS A 189 6.97 2.48 -8.85
CA HIS A 189 8.04 1.50 -8.89
C HIS A 189 7.52 0.18 -9.52
N PRO A 190 8.13 -0.34 -10.61
CA PRO A 190 7.67 -1.55 -11.29
C PRO A 190 7.54 -2.76 -10.35
N ASP A 191 8.37 -2.80 -9.30
CA ASP A 191 8.33 -3.87 -8.30
C ASP A 191 7.25 -3.73 -7.23
N PHE A 192 6.47 -2.64 -7.17
CA PHE A 192 5.35 -2.53 -6.22
C PHE A 192 4.33 -3.65 -6.43
N ARG A 193 3.89 -3.83 -7.67
CA ARG A 193 2.92 -4.89 -8.01
C ARG A 193 3.52 -6.28 -7.84
N ASN A 194 4.78 -6.45 -8.24
CA ASN A 194 5.51 -7.70 -8.01
C ASN A 194 5.54 -8.02 -6.51
N PHE A 195 5.91 -7.05 -5.66
CA PHE A 195 5.91 -7.20 -4.21
C PHE A 195 4.53 -7.52 -3.65
N VAL A 196 3.46 -6.88 -4.12
CA VAL A 196 2.09 -7.26 -3.76
C VAL A 196 1.82 -8.73 -4.10
N TYR A 197 2.18 -9.20 -5.30
CA TYR A 197 2.05 -10.61 -5.64
C TYR A 197 2.92 -11.54 -4.78
N GLN A 198 4.12 -11.10 -4.38
CA GLN A 198 5.00 -11.83 -3.46
C GLN A 198 4.35 -12.00 -2.08
N ILE A 199 3.75 -10.93 -1.53
CA ILE A 199 3.12 -10.96 -0.19
C ILE A 199 1.74 -11.62 -0.21
N LEU A 200 1.00 -11.63 -1.33
CA LEU A 200 -0.32 -12.29 -1.37
C LEU A 200 -0.24 -13.79 -1.05
N LYS A 201 0.87 -14.46 -1.38
CA LYS A 201 1.09 -15.86 -0.98
C LYS A 201 1.17 -16.04 0.53
N SER A 202 1.65 -15.02 1.25
CA SER A 202 1.75 -15.07 2.70
C SER A 202 0.39 -15.23 3.37
N THR A 203 -0.74 -14.86 2.74
CA THR A 203 -2.07 -15.10 3.33
C THR A 203 -2.33 -16.59 3.54
N GLU A 204 -1.87 -17.45 2.63
CA GLU A 204 -2.03 -18.91 2.76
C GLU A 204 -1.18 -19.44 3.92
N TYR A 205 0.07 -18.98 4.06
CA TYR A 205 0.93 -19.38 5.16
C TYR A 205 0.44 -18.86 6.51
N MET A 206 -0.09 -17.64 6.55
CA MET A 206 -0.68 -17.06 7.75
C MET A 206 -1.88 -17.88 8.23
N THR A 207 -2.72 -18.42 7.32
CA THR A 207 -3.82 -19.32 7.73
C THR A 207 -3.34 -20.63 8.35
N ALA A 208 -2.14 -21.11 8.01
CA ALA A 208 -1.58 -22.35 8.55
C ALA A 208 -0.87 -22.17 9.89
N ILE A 209 -0.38 -20.96 10.18
CA ILE A 209 0.48 -20.65 11.33
C ILE A 209 -0.26 -19.91 12.45
N THR A 210 -1.30 -19.15 12.12
CA THR A 210 -1.97 -18.24 13.06
C THR A 210 -3.40 -18.65 13.38
N ASN A 211 -3.94 -18.13 14.48
CA ASN A 211 -5.35 -18.30 14.80
C ASN A 211 -6.23 -17.54 13.78
N GLU A 212 -7.52 -17.84 13.79
CA GLU A 212 -8.44 -17.23 12.83
C GLU A 212 -8.54 -15.70 12.97
N GLU A 213 -8.34 -15.15 14.16
CA GLU A 213 -8.41 -13.69 14.35
C GLU A 213 -7.22 -12.96 13.71
N ASP A 214 -6.02 -13.52 13.88
CA ASP A 214 -4.77 -12.98 13.35
C ASP A 214 -4.72 -13.09 11.82
N HIS A 215 -5.24 -14.17 11.22
CA HIS A 215 -5.37 -14.24 9.76
C HIS A 215 -6.34 -13.19 9.23
N THR A 216 -7.43 -12.89 9.95
CA THR A 216 -8.44 -11.93 9.49
C THR A 216 -7.82 -10.53 9.51
N LYS A 217 -7.15 -10.18 10.61
CA LYS A 217 -6.41 -8.91 10.74
C LYS A 217 -5.34 -8.74 9.66
N PHE A 218 -4.66 -9.83 9.30
CA PHE A 218 -3.67 -9.81 8.22
C PHE A 218 -4.31 -9.51 6.85
N LYS A 219 -5.44 -10.14 6.53
CA LYS A 219 -6.20 -9.84 5.29
C LYS A 219 -6.66 -8.39 5.24
N ILE A 220 -7.17 -7.86 6.35
CA ILE A 220 -7.59 -6.45 6.47
C ILE A 220 -6.40 -5.51 6.23
N MET A 221 -5.25 -5.81 6.85
CA MET A 221 -4.04 -5.03 6.69
C MET A 221 -3.55 -5.01 5.24
N LEU A 222 -3.54 -6.17 4.56
CA LEU A 222 -3.20 -6.24 3.13
C LEU A 222 -4.22 -5.50 2.26
N ALA A 223 -5.51 -5.64 2.55
CA ALA A 223 -6.56 -4.93 1.81
C ALA A 223 -6.40 -3.42 1.93
N ASP A 224 -6.18 -2.88 3.14
CA ASP A 224 -5.95 -1.44 3.38
C ASP A 224 -4.75 -0.91 2.62
N LEU A 225 -3.73 -1.74 2.42
CA LEU A 225 -2.50 -1.40 1.72
C LEU A 225 -2.67 -1.28 0.20
N ILE A 226 -3.59 -2.06 -0.39
CA ILE A 226 -3.83 -2.09 -1.84
C ILE A 226 -5.15 -1.43 -2.24
N LEU A 227 -5.90 -0.87 -1.28
CA LEU A 227 -7.26 -0.35 -1.48
C LEU A 227 -7.32 0.81 -2.48
N ASP A 228 -6.28 1.64 -2.51
CA ASP A 228 -6.17 2.81 -3.40
C ASP A 228 -5.52 2.49 -4.75
N ASP A 229 -5.17 1.22 -5.03
CA ASP A 229 -4.54 0.84 -6.30
C ASP A 229 -5.60 0.29 -7.28
N ASP A 230 -5.85 1.07 -8.34
CA ASP A 230 -6.86 0.77 -9.37
C ASP A 230 -6.64 -0.59 -10.06
N CYS A 231 -5.40 -1.10 -10.09
CA CYS A 231 -5.09 -2.38 -10.73
C CYS A 231 -5.27 -3.59 -9.80
N LEU A 232 -5.46 -3.36 -8.49
CA LEU A 232 -5.57 -4.41 -7.47
C LEU A 232 -6.95 -4.43 -6.79
N GLU A 233 -7.91 -3.68 -7.30
CA GLU A 233 -9.28 -3.60 -6.78
C GLU A 233 -9.95 -4.97 -6.58
N TRP A 234 -9.77 -5.89 -7.53
CA TRP A 234 -10.32 -7.23 -7.42
C TRP A 234 -9.74 -8.00 -6.24
N THR A 235 -8.42 -7.90 -6.04
CA THR A 235 -7.74 -8.56 -4.93
C THR A 235 -8.12 -7.92 -3.60
N ALA A 236 -8.20 -6.59 -3.53
CA ALA A 236 -8.68 -5.85 -2.37
C ALA A 236 -10.09 -6.30 -1.98
N GLY A 237 -11.00 -6.33 -2.96
CA GLY A 237 -12.39 -6.77 -2.78
C GLY A 237 -12.51 -8.21 -2.28
N ARG A 238 -11.70 -9.12 -2.83
CA ARG A 238 -11.66 -10.53 -2.36
C ARG A 238 -11.23 -10.61 -0.89
N LEU A 239 -10.13 -9.96 -0.51
CA LEU A 239 -9.62 -9.98 0.86
C LEU A 239 -10.61 -9.35 1.85
N LEU A 240 -11.25 -8.24 1.49
CA LEU A 240 -12.27 -7.60 2.32
C LEU A 240 -13.50 -8.49 2.51
N LYS A 241 -13.94 -9.19 1.44
CA LYS A 241 -15.09 -10.09 1.51
C LYS A 241 -14.82 -11.28 2.42
N GLU A 242 -13.68 -11.94 2.24
CA GLU A 242 -13.27 -13.05 3.11
C GLU A 242 -13.18 -12.60 4.58
N ALA A 243 -12.51 -11.47 4.85
CA ALA A 243 -12.39 -10.93 6.18
C ALA A 243 -13.75 -10.56 6.79
N TYR A 244 -14.68 -10.04 5.98
CA TYR A 244 -16.03 -9.71 6.44
C TYR A 244 -16.83 -10.97 6.78
N ASP A 245 -16.79 -12.00 5.95
CA ASP A 245 -17.52 -13.25 6.19
C ASP A 245 -17.01 -13.96 7.45
N GLU A 246 -15.68 -13.98 7.67
CA GLU A 246 -15.05 -14.48 8.90
C GLU A 246 -15.48 -13.66 10.13
N THR A 247 -15.39 -12.33 10.06
CA THR A 247 -15.75 -11.43 11.16
C THR A 247 -17.24 -11.52 11.48
N LYS A 248 -18.09 -11.58 10.46
CA LYS A 248 -19.54 -11.72 10.59
C LYS A 248 -19.90 -13.04 11.25
N LYS A 249 -19.25 -14.14 10.88
CA LYS A 249 -19.45 -15.46 11.50
C LYS A 249 -19.03 -15.46 12.98
N ARG A 250 -17.93 -14.79 13.31
CA ARG A 250 -17.33 -14.78 14.66
C ARG A 250 -18.03 -13.84 15.65
N HIS A 251 -18.35 -12.61 15.20
CA HIS A 251 -18.81 -11.53 16.07
C HIS A 251 -20.19 -10.96 15.69
N GLY A 252 -20.76 -11.40 14.56
CA GLY A 252 -22.02 -10.90 14.04
C GLY A 252 -21.86 -9.65 13.15
N GLN A 253 -22.89 -9.40 12.33
CA GLN A 253 -22.87 -8.34 11.31
C GLN A 253 -22.89 -6.90 11.85
N CYS A 254 -23.25 -6.71 13.13
CA CYS A 254 -23.30 -5.40 13.79
C CYS A 254 -22.09 -5.17 14.71
N HIS A 255 -21.04 -6.00 14.60
CA HIS A 255 -19.77 -5.76 15.28
C HIS A 255 -19.03 -4.57 14.64
N SER A 256 -18.30 -3.78 15.43
CA SER A 256 -17.58 -2.58 14.94
C SER A 256 -16.65 -2.93 13.77
N GLU A 257 -15.88 -4.02 13.90
CA GLU A 257 -14.97 -4.47 12.83
C GLU A 257 -15.70 -4.88 11.55
N ALA A 258 -16.86 -5.55 11.65
CA ALA A 258 -17.66 -5.92 10.49
C ALA A 258 -18.22 -4.68 9.77
N LEU A 259 -18.65 -3.67 10.53
CA LEU A 259 -19.11 -2.40 9.99
C LEU A 259 -17.97 -1.63 9.31
N LEU A 260 -16.78 -1.57 9.93
CA LEU A 260 -15.60 -0.95 9.32
C LEU A 260 -15.12 -1.68 8.04
N LEU A 261 -15.35 -2.99 7.91
CA LEU A 261 -15.08 -3.71 6.66
C LEU A 261 -16.05 -3.30 5.56
N ARG A 262 -17.32 -3.05 5.89
CA ARG A 262 -18.29 -2.51 4.94
C ARG A 262 -17.93 -1.10 4.48
N VAL A 263 -17.40 -0.25 5.37
CA VAL A 263 -16.87 1.08 4.98
C VAL A 263 -15.75 0.95 3.95
N ARG A 264 -14.82 -0.01 4.13
CA ARG A 264 -13.75 -0.29 3.15
C ARG A 264 -14.30 -0.79 1.81
N MET A 265 -15.33 -1.63 1.83
CA MET A 265 -16.01 -2.07 0.62
C MET A 265 -16.69 -0.91 -0.10
N ALA A 266 -17.33 0.01 0.63
CA ALA A 266 -17.90 1.23 0.03
C ALA A 266 -16.82 2.10 -0.62
N HIS A 267 -15.66 2.26 0.02
CA HIS A 267 -14.53 2.96 -0.58
C HIS A 267 -14.05 2.30 -1.89
N LEU A 268 -13.96 0.97 -1.93
CA LEU A 268 -13.64 0.25 -3.17
C LEU A 268 -14.69 0.48 -4.27
N LYS A 269 -15.97 0.54 -3.89
CA LYS A 269 -17.08 0.85 -4.80
C LYS A 269 -16.99 2.29 -5.33
N THR A 270 -16.59 3.24 -4.49
CA THR A 270 -16.29 4.62 -4.89
C THR A 270 -15.17 4.67 -5.94
N ASN A 271 -14.09 3.92 -5.77
CA ASN A 271 -12.99 3.87 -6.76
C ASN A 271 -13.47 3.33 -8.12
N LYS A 272 -14.43 2.39 -8.10
CA LYS A 272 -15.11 1.86 -9.29
C LYS A 272 -16.16 2.78 -9.90
N LYS A 273 -16.36 3.98 -9.34
CA LYS A 273 -17.42 4.92 -9.73
C LYS A 273 -18.84 4.40 -9.53
N GLU A 274 -19.00 3.40 -8.66
CA GLU A 274 -20.29 2.84 -8.25
C GLU A 274 -20.82 3.64 -7.05
N TYR A 275 -20.97 4.95 -7.22
CA TYR A 275 -21.20 5.92 -6.13
C TYR A 275 -22.47 5.64 -5.34
N GLU A 276 -23.56 5.28 -6.00
CA GLU A 276 -24.84 5.12 -5.33
C GLU A 276 -24.92 3.84 -4.48
N GLU A 277 -24.26 2.76 -4.91
CA GLU A 277 -24.10 1.58 -4.09
C GLU A 277 -23.18 1.88 -2.87
N ALA A 278 -22.10 2.62 -3.09
CA ALA A 278 -21.20 3.02 -2.01
C ALA A 278 -21.92 3.89 -0.96
N LYS A 279 -22.73 4.86 -1.40
CA LYS A 279 -23.53 5.73 -0.54
C LYS A 279 -24.53 4.94 0.29
N GLY A 280 -25.29 4.03 -0.33
CA GLY A 280 -26.23 3.17 0.37
C GLY A 280 -25.56 2.30 1.44
N ILE A 281 -24.34 1.79 1.19
CA ILE A 281 -23.58 1.06 2.20
C ILE A 281 -23.18 1.96 3.37
N LEU A 282 -22.68 3.17 3.09
CA LEU A 282 -22.23 4.11 4.13
C LEU A 282 -23.39 4.59 5.01
N GLU A 283 -24.55 4.90 4.43
CA GLU A 283 -25.75 5.32 5.17
C GLU A 283 -26.28 4.21 6.11
N GLU A 284 -26.32 2.96 5.61
CA GLU A 284 -26.71 1.81 6.44
C GLU A 284 -25.73 1.59 7.60
N VAL A 285 -24.43 1.72 7.33
CA VAL A 285 -23.39 1.60 8.37
C VAL A 285 -23.47 2.73 9.39
N LEU A 286 -23.65 3.98 8.94
CA LEU A 286 -23.81 5.14 9.83
C LEU A 286 -24.99 4.96 10.77
N THR A 287 -26.15 4.58 10.24
CA THR A 287 -27.36 4.33 11.05
C THR A 287 -27.09 3.31 12.15
N LYS A 288 -26.40 2.21 11.81
CA LYS A 288 -26.04 1.17 12.78
C LYS A 288 -25.01 1.62 13.80
N GLN A 289 -23.99 2.37 13.36
CA GLN A 289 -22.94 2.87 14.25
C GLN A 289 -23.47 3.93 15.22
N ILE A 290 -24.27 4.89 14.74
CA ILE A 290 -24.88 5.93 15.58
C ILE A 290 -25.80 5.28 16.61
N GLY A 291 -26.68 4.37 16.19
CA GLY A 291 -27.60 3.69 17.12
C GLY A 291 -26.92 2.85 18.20
N LYS A 292 -25.71 2.34 17.93
CA LYS A 292 -24.99 1.46 18.86
C LYS A 292 -23.93 2.16 19.70
N PHE A 293 -23.25 3.15 19.12
CA PHE A 293 -22.06 3.76 19.70
C PHE A 293 -22.22 5.26 20.00
N GLY A 294 -23.30 5.89 19.54
CA GLY A 294 -23.50 7.33 19.61
C GLY A 294 -22.79 8.08 18.48
N GLU A 295 -23.17 9.34 18.28
CA GLU A 295 -22.65 10.19 17.20
C GLU A 295 -21.18 10.56 17.35
N ASP A 296 -20.69 10.69 18.59
CA ASP A 296 -19.30 11.09 18.89
C ASP A 296 -18.31 9.92 18.90
N ASN A 297 -18.67 8.81 18.26
CA ASN A 297 -17.80 7.65 18.17
C ASN A 297 -16.79 7.75 17.02
N ARG A 298 -15.56 7.30 17.28
CA ARG A 298 -14.47 7.26 16.28
C ARG A 298 -14.86 6.55 14.99
N ASP A 299 -15.65 5.47 15.06
CA ASP A 299 -16.07 4.71 13.90
C ASP A 299 -17.14 5.43 13.08
N VAL A 300 -18.00 6.22 13.71
CA VAL A 300 -18.96 7.11 13.01
C VAL A 300 -18.21 8.16 12.21
N TYR A 301 -17.25 8.85 12.82
CA TYR A 301 -16.46 9.85 12.10
C TYR A 301 -15.66 9.25 10.94
N LYS A 302 -15.11 8.03 11.07
CA LYS A 302 -14.45 7.36 9.93
C LYS A 302 -15.39 7.13 8.75
N THR A 303 -16.63 6.72 9.02
CA THR A 303 -17.63 6.51 7.97
C THR A 303 -18.02 7.84 7.31
N GLN A 304 -18.21 8.90 8.10
CA GLN A 304 -18.48 10.25 7.57
C GLN A 304 -17.31 10.79 6.73
N VAL A 305 -16.05 10.57 7.16
CA VAL A 305 -14.87 10.93 6.34
C VAL A 305 -14.86 10.18 5.02
N THR A 306 -15.27 8.91 5.01
CA THR A 306 -15.36 8.12 3.78
C THR A 306 -16.46 8.64 2.87
N MET A 307 -17.58 9.10 3.43
CA MET A 307 -18.67 9.73 2.71
C MET A 307 -18.27 11.07 2.10
N GLY A 308 -17.51 11.91 2.82
CA GLY A 308 -16.98 13.16 2.26
C GLY A 308 -16.02 12.93 1.08
N ARG A 309 -15.17 11.88 1.16
CA ARG A 309 -14.34 11.47 0.01
C ARG A 309 -15.15 10.91 -1.15
N LEU A 310 -16.26 10.23 -0.88
CA LEU A 310 -17.18 9.75 -1.91
C LEU A 310 -17.76 10.92 -2.68
N PHE A 311 -18.29 11.93 -1.99
CA PHE A 311 -18.84 13.14 -2.65
C PHE A 311 -17.81 13.83 -3.52
N ALA A 312 -16.58 14.03 -3.03
CA ALA A 312 -15.52 14.59 -3.85
C ALA A 312 -15.20 13.73 -5.09
N LYS A 313 -15.19 12.39 -4.96
CA LYS A 313 -14.98 11.47 -6.11
C LYS A 313 -16.14 11.45 -7.10
N GLU A 314 -17.34 11.81 -6.68
CA GLU A 314 -18.52 12.00 -7.52
C GLU A 314 -18.53 13.36 -8.23
N GLY A 315 -17.63 14.28 -7.85
CA GLY A 315 -17.55 15.65 -8.37
C GLY A 315 -18.20 16.71 -7.48
N LEU A 316 -18.80 16.29 -6.36
CA LEU A 316 -19.44 17.15 -5.37
C LEU A 316 -18.41 17.62 -4.33
N PHE A 317 -17.40 18.37 -4.78
CA PHE A 317 -16.28 18.80 -3.94
C PHE A 317 -16.71 19.65 -2.75
N ASP A 318 -17.61 20.61 -2.96
CA ASP A 318 -18.06 21.51 -1.89
C ASP A 318 -18.80 20.75 -0.78
N GLU A 319 -19.75 19.87 -1.16
CA GLU A 319 -20.49 19.03 -0.21
C GLU A 319 -19.55 18.09 0.56
N GLY A 320 -18.57 17.50 -0.12
CA GLY A 320 -17.56 16.63 0.50
C GLY A 320 -16.66 17.38 1.47
N ILE A 321 -16.15 18.56 1.09
CA ILE A 321 -15.27 19.39 1.91
C ILE A 321 -16.02 19.92 3.13
N ASP A 322 -17.26 20.38 2.98
CA ASP A 322 -18.04 20.93 4.09
C ASP A 322 -18.41 19.85 5.11
N LEU A 323 -18.82 18.66 4.65
CA LEU A 323 -18.99 17.51 5.54
C LEU A 323 -17.71 17.18 6.32
N LEU A 324 -16.55 17.19 5.65
CA LEU A 324 -15.27 16.91 6.32
C LEU A 324 -14.87 17.99 7.32
N LYS A 325 -15.17 19.26 7.05
CA LYS A 325 -14.94 20.36 8.01
C LYS A 325 -15.81 20.19 9.26
N GLU A 326 -17.08 19.83 9.11
CA GLU A 326 -17.97 19.54 10.24
C GLU A 326 -17.44 18.37 11.08
N VAL A 327 -17.01 17.29 10.42
CA VAL A 327 -16.40 16.13 11.10
C VAL A 327 -15.13 16.53 11.82
N LEU A 328 -14.26 17.32 11.19
CA LEU A 328 -13.02 17.80 11.80
C LEU A 328 -13.32 18.66 13.03
N GLU A 329 -14.30 19.56 12.98
CA GLU A 329 -14.69 20.37 14.13
C GLU A 329 -15.11 19.50 15.32
N LYS A 330 -15.93 18.48 15.07
CA LYS A 330 -16.34 17.52 16.11
C LYS A 330 -15.15 16.70 16.63
N GLN A 331 -14.30 16.17 15.76
CA GLN A 331 -13.09 15.44 16.14
C GLN A 331 -12.13 16.30 16.99
N LEU A 332 -11.98 17.58 16.66
CA LEU A 332 -11.16 18.53 17.42
C LEU A 332 -11.73 18.79 18.82
N LYS A 333 -13.05 18.81 18.99
CA LYS A 333 -13.71 18.95 20.29
C LYS A 333 -13.56 17.69 21.15
N VAL A 334 -13.73 16.51 20.54
CA VAL A 334 -13.78 15.23 21.28
C VAL A 334 -12.39 14.65 21.53
N PHE A 335 -11.50 14.66 20.53
CA PHE A 335 -10.17 14.00 20.60
C PHE A 335 -8.99 14.99 20.65
N GLY A 336 -9.19 16.23 20.21
CA GLY A 336 -8.16 17.28 20.23
C GLY A 336 -7.24 17.30 19.00
N LYS A 337 -6.50 18.42 18.86
CA LYS A 337 -5.70 18.77 17.66
C LYS A 337 -4.57 17.80 17.30
N LYS A 338 -4.06 17.03 18.27
CA LYS A 338 -2.95 16.08 18.07
C LYS A 338 -3.43 14.65 17.84
N ASP A 339 -4.74 14.40 17.87
CA ASP A 339 -5.27 13.08 17.58
C ASP A 339 -5.03 12.70 16.11
N ARG A 340 -4.70 11.42 15.90
CA ARG A 340 -4.38 10.88 14.57
C ARG A 340 -5.51 11.07 13.56
N ASP A 341 -6.76 10.93 13.98
CA ASP A 341 -7.90 11.05 13.07
C ASP A 341 -8.16 12.52 12.73
N SER A 342 -8.02 13.44 13.70
CA SER A 342 -8.12 14.88 13.44
C SER A 342 -7.06 15.36 12.43
N VAL A 343 -5.80 14.94 12.63
CA VAL A 343 -4.71 15.29 11.70
C VAL A 343 -4.95 14.71 10.32
N ARG A 344 -5.46 13.47 10.24
CA ARG A 344 -5.76 12.81 8.96
C ARG A 344 -6.91 13.50 8.23
N THR A 345 -8.03 13.79 8.90
CA THR A 345 -9.18 14.48 8.30
C THR A 345 -8.76 15.86 7.78
N LYS A 346 -7.96 16.60 8.55
CA LYS A 346 -7.41 17.89 8.11
C LYS A 346 -6.61 17.74 6.82
N LYS A 347 -5.71 16.77 6.74
CA LYS A 347 -4.93 16.51 5.52
C LYS A 347 -5.83 16.16 4.33
N ILE A 348 -6.86 15.34 4.52
CA ILE A 348 -7.81 15.01 3.44
C ILE A 348 -8.52 16.27 2.92
N ILE A 349 -8.90 17.20 3.80
CA ILE A 349 -9.49 18.48 3.39
C ILE A 349 -8.48 19.29 2.56
N GLU A 350 -7.23 19.39 3.01
CA GLU A 350 -6.15 20.09 2.28
C GLU A 350 -5.95 19.47 0.88
N ASP A 351 -5.88 18.14 0.79
CA ASP A 351 -5.73 17.42 -0.48
C ASP A 351 -6.95 17.67 -1.41
N LEU A 352 -8.18 17.62 -0.89
CA LEU A 352 -9.39 17.83 -1.70
C LEU A 352 -9.58 19.27 -2.17
N VAL A 353 -9.15 20.25 -1.38
CA VAL A 353 -9.15 21.67 -1.80
C VAL A 353 -8.18 21.86 -2.96
N ALA A 354 -6.98 21.28 -2.87
CA ALA A 354 -6.01 21.33 -3.97
C ALA A 354 -6.54 20.61 -5.23
N ASP A 355 -7.18 19.45 -5.07
CA ASP A 355 -7.80 18.73 -6.19
C ASP A 355 -8.91 19.56 -6.86
N LYS A 356 -9.73 20.27 -6.06
CA LYS A 356 -10.78 21.17 -6.58
C LYS A 356 -10.18 22.34 -7.36
N GLU A 357 -9.20 23.04 -6.79
CA GLU A 357 -8.53 24.17 -7.45
C GLU A 357 -7.89 23.74 -8.78
N TRP A 358 -7.30 22.55 -8.81
CA TRP A 358 -6.72 22.00 -10.03
C TRP A 358 -7.79 21.69 -11.09
N GLN A 359 -8.95 21.14 -10.71
CA GLN A 359 -10.05 20.89 -11.64
C GLN A 359 -10.65 22.19 -12.19
N ASP A 360 -10.91 23.17 -11.33
CA ASP A 360 -11.43 24.48 -11.74
C ASP A 360 -10.49 25.17 -12.74
N GLN A 361 -9.17 25.07 -12.50
CA GLN A 361 -8.16 25.60 -13.43
C GLN A 361 -8.15 24.84 -14.77
N TYR A 362 -8.18 23.51 -14.72
CA TYR A 362 -8.17 22.67 -15.90
C TYR A 362 -9.39 22.94 -16.80
N GLU A 363 -10.59 23.05 -16.21
CA GLU A 363 -11.82 23.35 -16.94
C GLU A 363 -11.74 24.73 -17.64
N LYS A 364 -11.24 25.74 -16.93
CA LYS A 364 -11.03 27.07 -17.50
C LYS A 364 -10.05 27.06 -18.68
N GLU A 365 -8.94 26.31 -18.57
CA GLU A 365 -7.96 26.17 -19.65
C GLU A 365 -8.56 25.47 -20.88
N GLN A 366 -9.45 24.49 -20.69
CA GLN A 366 -10.17 23.84 -21.80
C GLN A 366 -11.14 24.80 -22.49
N GLU A 367 -11.92 25.58 -21.73
CA GLU A 367 -12.85 26.57 -22.29
C GLU A 367 -12.11 27.65 -23.10
N GLU A 368 -10.99 28.16 -22.59
CA GLU A 368 -10.15 29.13 -23.29
C GLU A 368 -9.56 28.55 -24.59
N ALA A 369 -9.11 27.28 -24.56
CA ALA A 369 -8.58 26.59 -25.74
C ALA A 369 -9.66 26.33 -26.80
N GLU A 370 -10.89 25.97 -26.40
CA GLU A 370 -12.02 25.80 -27.31
C GLU A 370 -12.43 27.13 -27.97
N LEU A 371 -12.48 28.22 -27.19
CA LEU A 371 -12.74 29.56 -27.71
C LEU A 371 -11.66 30.01 -28.71
N GLU A 372 -10.39 29.78 -28.41
CA GLU A 372 -9.28 30.13 -29.32
C GLU A 372 -9.35 29.32 -30.61
N LYS A 373 -9.66 28.02 -30.52
CA LYS A 373 -9.84 27.16 -31.68
C LYS A 373 -11.01 27.62 -32.55
N GLY A 374 -12.16 27.93 -31.94
CA GLY A 374 -13.32 28.47 -32.66
C GLY A 374 -13.03 29.81 -33.34
N MET A 375 -12.28 30.70 -32.68
CA MET A 375 -11.83 31.96 -33.29
C MET A 375 -10.89 31.74 -34.48
N ARG A 376 -9.96 30.78 -34.41
CA ARG A 376 -9.08 30.45 -35.55
C ARG A 376 -9.86 29.87 -36.73
N GLU A 377 -10.84 28.99 -36.49
CA GLU A 377 -11.68 28.43 -37.54
C GLU A 377 -12.47 29.52 -38.28
N LEU A 378 -13.10 30.44 -37.55
CA LEU A 378 -13.80 31.61 -38.12
C LEU A 378 -12.88 32.52 -38.95
N MET A 379 -11.65 32.76 -38.49
CA MET A 379 -10.67 33.55 -39.24
C MET A 379 -10.31 32.84 -40.57
N THR A 380 -10.13 31.52 -40.55
CA THR A 380 -9.82 30.76 -41.77
C THR A 380 -11.00 30.61 -42.73
N GLU A 381 -12.24 30.62 -42.24
CA GLU A 381 -13.44 30.67 -43.10
C GLU A 381 -13.57 32.04 -43.75
N LYS A 382 -13.41 33.11 -42.97
CA LYS A 382 -13.44 34.47 -43.49
C LYS A 382 -12.37 34.73 -44.55
N GLU A 383 -11.15 34.24 -44.32
CA GLU A 383 -10.07 34.32 -45.33
C GLU A 383 -10.38 33.52 -46.61
N LYS A 384 -11.14 32.42 -46.52
CA LYS A 384 -11.59 31.65 -47.70
C LYS A 384 -12.72 32.36 -48.45
N ASP A 385 -13.66 32.98 -47.72
CA ASP A 385 -14.76 33.73 -48.30
C ASP A 385 -14.25 35.00 -49.01
N ASP A 386 -13.34 35.75 -48.36
CA ASP A 386 -12.68 36.93 -48.94
C ASP A 386 -11.86 36.56 -50.20
N ALA A 387 -11.23 35.38 -50.23
CA ALA A 387 -10.51 34.88 -51.40
C ALA A 387 -11.45 34.42 -52.54
N ALA A 388 -12.64 33.93 -52.22
CA ALA A 388 -13.65 33.54 -53.21
C ALA A 388 -14.28 34.75 -53.92
N ASP A 389 -14.57 35.81 -53.17
CA ASP A 389 -15.11 37.06 -53.72
C ASP A 389 -14.08 37.78 -54.63
N ALA A 390 -12.81 37.85 -54.22
CA ALA A 390 -11.75 38.42 -55.05
C ALA A 390 -11.50 37.64 -56.36
N GLY A 391 -11.75 36.33 -56.37
CA GLY A 391 -11.65 35.49 -57.56
C GLY A 391 -12.83 35.62 -58.53
N ALA A 392 -14.00 36.05 -58.06
CA ALA A 392 -15.18 36.29 -58.88
C ALA A 392 -15.08 37.64 -59.63
N GLU A 393 -14.63 38.70 -58.97
CA GLU A 393 -14.45 40.03 -59.59
C GLU A 393 -13.34 40.06 -60.67
N GLY A 394 -12.36 39.14 -60.60
CA GLY A 394 -11.29 39.03 -61.58
C GLY A 394 -11.69 38.37 -62.92
N LYS A 395 -12.85 37.70 -62.99
CA LYS A 395 -13.33 37.02 -64.22
C LYS A 395 -14.36 37.82 -65.02
N GLU A 396 -14.83 38.95 -64.51
CA GLU A 396 -15.79 39.85 -65.19
C GLU A 396 -15.13 41.00 -65.97
N LYS A 397 -13.82 40.98 -66.19
CA LYS A 397 -13.09 42.01 -66.97
C LYS A 397 -12.54 41.50 -68.29
#